data_AF-Q5L6P7-F1
#
_entry.id   AF-Q5L6P7-F1
#
_cell.length_a   1.000
_cell.length_b   1.000
_cell.length_c   1.000
_cell.angle_alpha   90.00
_cell.angle_beta   90.00
_cell.angle_gamma   90.00
#
_symmetry.space_group_name_H-M   'P 1'
#
loop_
_entity.id
_entity.type
_entity.pdbx_description
1 polymer ?
#
loop_
_entity_poly.entity_id
_entity_poly.type
_entity_poly.pdbx_seq_one_letter_code
_entity_poly.pdbx_strand_id
1 'polypeptide(L)'
;MANTNPLHNQSTTEVSPLFSPREVSTKKWDKILKITSLSILGTLTIGTGVAGITLAIVLGMPVLALLAVSSVLLAIVTVGAYKYFQQKADGDWSGALDQSFRTLPEPSAQANFLVSPGARLSFHQNKHNPGVKLGIQESTTPGFTIKFLALPRSNTFKTVTSQSGIAFNALLPAAQTLISQNSNQSRLFFRELVSLGQMECRSVPRRHIVKLPFGPTEVRSTKLSIKDSPTMTHPKKESFPEYIGHVRGPRLEEFSGEDDEVAHDYYNRALFAYENCLEEAINQGCSIVSVPLFSSVYELEHRNEQPTPNRNYSWILDCHQLCKKALIKAVDKTARSNPHSLRLLVLLQDPFAPLA
;
A
#
# COMPACT_ATOMS: atom_id res chain seq x y z
N MET A 1 -7.68 35.25 0.12
CA MET A 1 -7.04 35.08 1.45
C MET A 1 -6.49 33.66 1.48
N ALA A 2 -5.17 33.53 1.40
CA ALA A 2 -4.50 32.24 1.33
C ALA A 2 -4.43 31.61 2.72
N ASN A 3 -5.01 30.42 2.89
CA ASN A 3 -4.83 29.61 4.09
C ASN A 3 -3.43 29.00 4.04
N THR A 4 -2.50 29.62 4.74
CA THR A 4 -1.17 29.06 5.01
C THR A 4 -1.29 27.94 6.04
N ASN A 5 -0.90 26.72 5.66
CA ASN A 5 -0.81 25.56 6.55
C ASN A 5 0.03 25.86 7.81
N PRO A 6 -0.48 25.62 9.03
CA PRO A 6 0.23 25.88 10.28
C PRO A 6 1.10 24.69 10.68
N LEU A 7 2.02 24.27 9.81
CA LEU A 7 3.01 23.23 10.08
C LEU A 7 4.40 23.73 9.71
N HIS A 8 4.82 24.81 10.37
CA HIS A 8 6.20 25.29 10.31
C HIS A 8 6.71 25.44 11.73
N ASN A 9 7.34 24.38 12.23
CA ASN A 9 8.51 24.43 13.12
C ASN A 9 8.84 23.03 13.62
N GLN A 10 9.71 22.33 12.89
CA GLN A 10 10.70 21.42 13.48
C GLN A 10 11.82 21.20 12.46
N SER A 11 12.90 21.95 12.65
CA SER A 11 14.19 21.75 12.00
C SER A 11 14.70 20.34 12.29
N THR A 12 14.83 19.50 11.27
CA THR A 12 15.57 18.23 11.36
C THR A 12 16.78 18.27 10.45
N THR A 13 17.93 18.44 11.09
CA THR A 13 19.26 18.24 10.51
C THR A 13 19.56 16.73 10.56
N GLU A 14 19.49 16.03 9.43
CA GLU A 14 20.41 14.97 8.97
C GLU A 14 19.89 14.28 7.71
N VAL A 15 20.79 14.12 6.75
CA VAL A 15 20.57 13.94 5.31
C VAL A 15 20.17 12.50 4.98
N SER A 16 18.90 12.16 5.17
CA SER A 16 18.27 11.09 4.36
C SER A 16 17.68 11.72 3.10
N PRO A 17 17.83 11.11 1.91
CA PRO A 17 17.19 11.66 0.71
C PRO A 17 15.68 11.73 0.94
N LEU A 18 15.07 12.85 0.58
CA LEU A 18 13.63 13.07 0.75
C LEU A 18 12.79 12.05 -0.04
N PHE A 19 13.36 11.52 -1.14
CA PHE A 19 12.76 10.51 -2.00
C PHE A 19 13.68 9.32 -2.20
N SER A 20 13.12 8.11 -2.33
CA SER A 20 13.90 6.92 -2.68
C SER A 20 14.37 6.99 -4.15
N PRO A 21 15.44 6.27 -4.54
CA PRO A 21 15.89 6.23 -5.94
C PRO A 21 14.78 5.81 -6.91
N ARG A 22 13.88 4.93 -6.46
CA ARG A 22 12.72 4.46 -7.21
C ARG A 22 11.64 5.53 -7.37
N GLU A 23 11.41 6.34 -6.34
CA GLU A 23 10.53 7.51 -6.43
C GLU A 23 11.10 8.53 -7.42
N VAL A 24 12.40 8.84 -7.32
CA VAL A 24 13.06 9.77 -8.23
C VAL A 24 13.02 9.27 -9.68
N SER A 25 13.25 7.98 -9.91
CA SER A 25 13.20 7.41 -11.25
C SER A 25 11.77 7.43 -11.81
N THR A 26 10.76 7.09 -11.00
CA THR A 26 9.36 7.10 -11.45
C THR A 26 8.91 8.51 -11.78
N LYS A 27 9.21 9.51 -10.94
CA LYS A 27 8.93 10.92 -11.24
C LYS A 27 9.57 11.38 -12.55
N LYS A 28 10.84 10.99 -12.80
CA LYS A 28 11.54 11.30 -14.06
C LYS A 28 10.87 10.63 -15.25
N TRP A 29 10.55 9.34 -15.12
CA TRP A 29 9.91 8.55 -16.18
C TRP A 29 8.50 9.04 -16.49
N ASP A 30 7.69 9.36 -15.48
CA ASP A 30 6.36 9.91 -15.67
C ASP A 30 6.41 11.27 -16.36
N LYS A 31 7.36 12.12 -15.97
CA LYS A 31 7.60 13.41 -16.65
C LYS A 31 8.01 13.22 -18.10
N ILE A 32 8.95 12.31 -18.38
CA ILE A 32 9.39 12.01 -19.75
C ILE A 32 8.23 11.42 -20.55
N LEU A 33 7.53 10.43 -20.02
CA LEU A 33 6.40 9.76 -20.67
C LEU A 33 5.29 10.76 -20.99
N LYS A 34 4.95 11.65 -20.06
CA LYS A 34 3.96 12.71 -20.26
C LYS A 34 4.40 13.67 -21.35
N ILE A 35 5.64 14.18 -21.31
CA ILE A 35 6.16 15.11 -22.33
C ILE A 35 6.21 14.43 -23.70
N THR A 36 6.80 13.24 -23.79
CA THR A 36 6.96 12.51 -25.04
C THR A 36 5.62 12.10 -25.62
N SER A 37 4.69 11.58 -24.80
CA SER A 37 3.36 11.20 -25.27
C SER A 37 2.55 12.41 -25.73
N LEU A 38 2.59 13.53 -25.00
CA LEU A 38 1.92 14.79 -25.42
C LEU A 38 2.54 15.37 -26.69
N SER A 39 3.86 15.29 -26.84
CA SER A 39 4.58 15.76 -28.04
C SER A 39 4.25 14.89 -29.27
N ILE A 40 4.27 13.56 -29.12
CA ILE A 40 3.89 12.62 -30.18
C ILE A 40 2.42 12.80 -30.56
N LEU A 41 1.52 12.93 -29.58
CA LEU A 41 0.11 13.23 -29.86
C LEU A 41 -0.09 14.57 -30.55
N GLY A 42 0.60 15.62 -30.10
CA GLY A 42 0.52 16.94 -30.70
C GLY A 42 0.99 16.93 -32.15
N THR A 43 2.15 16.33 -32.42
CA THR A 43 2.70 16.18 -33.78
C THR A 43 1.81 15.33 -34.69
N LEU A 44 1.29 14.20 -34.20
CA LEU A 44 0.35 13.37 -34.96
C LEU A 44 -0.95 14.12 -35.27
N THR A 45 -1.49 14.88 -34.32
CA THR A 45 -2.74 15.64 -34.49
C THR A 45 -2.56 16.78 -35.50
N ILE A 46 -1.45 17.53 -35.42
CA ILE A 46 -1.13 18.60 -36.38
C ILE A 46 -0.84 18.01 -37.77
N GLY A 47 -0.04 16.95 -37.85
CA GLY A 47 0.32 16.30 -39.11
C GLY A 47 -0.88 15.70 -39.84
N THR A 48 -1.78 15.03 -39.12
CA THR A 48 -3.04 14.52 -39.69
C THR A 48 -3.99 15.65 -40.09
N GLY A 49 -4.04 16.74 -39.33
CA GLY A 49 -4.80 17.94 -39.70
C GLY A 49 -4.32 18.58 -41.00
N VAL A 50 -3.02 18.82 -41.15
CA VAL A 50 -2.42 19.42 -42.36
C VAL A 50 -2.59 18.51 -43.57
N ALA A 51 -2.32 17.21 -43.43
CA ALA A 51 -2.52 16.23 -44.50
C ALA A 51 -3.99 16.17 -44.94
N GLY A 52 -4.93 16.21 -43.99
CA GLY A 52 -6.37 16.24 -44.26
C GLY A 52 -6.80 17.49 -45.02
N ILE A 53 -6.36 18.68 -44.61
CA ILE A 53 -6.66 19.95 -45.29
C ILE A 53 -6.06 19.97 -46.70
N THR A 54 -4.81 19.53 -46.85
CA THR A 54 -4.11 19.52 -48.14
C THR A 54 -4.77 18.55 -49.12
N LEU A 55 -5.14 17.34 -48.68
CA LEU A 55 -5.89 16.40 -49.52
C LEU A 55 -7.29 16.91 -49.87
N ALA A 56 -7.97 17.63 -48.96
CA ALA A 56 -9.29 18.20 -49.20
C ALA A 56 -9.29 19.22 -50.33
N ILE A 57 -8.24 20.07 -50.37
CA ILE A 57 -8.06 21.07 -51.43
C ILE A 57 -7.78 20.41 -52.78
N VAL A 58 -7.06 19.28 -52.79
CA VAL A 58 -6.58 18.64 -54.04
C VAL A 58 -7.59 17.66 -54.65
N LEU A 59 -8.34 16.89 -53.86
CA LEU A 59 -9.01 15.67 -54.36
C LEU A 59 -10.54 15.70 -54.39
N GLY A 60 -11.24 16.58 -53.67
CA GLY A 60 -12.70 16.73 -53.78
C GLY A 60 -13.54 15.43 -53.73
N MET A 61 -13.11 14.41 -52.97
CA MET A 61 -13.62 13.03 -53.08
C MET A 61 -13.74 12.28 -51.73
N PRO A 62 -14.51 11.17 -51.67
CA PRO A 62 -14.93 10.44 -50.45
C PRO A 62 -13.81 9.87 -49.55
N VAL A 63 -12.54 9.88 -49.98
CA VAL A 63 -11.36 9.61 -49.12
C VAL A 63 -11.31 10.59 -47.93
N LEU A 64 -11.94 11.76 -48.07
CA LEU A 64 -12.15 12.74 -47.01
C LEU A 64 -12.88 12.17 -45.79
N ALA A 65 -13.83 11.25 -45.96
CA ALA A 65 -14.57 10.65 -44.84
C ALA A 65 -13.66 9.75 -43.99
N LEU A 66 -12.77 8.99 -44.62
CA LEU A 66 -11.85 8.09 -43.91
C LEU A 66 -10.77 8.86 -43.14
N LEU A 67 -10.26 9.96 -43.72
CA LEU A 67 -9.32 10.86 -43.07
C LEU A 67 -9.97 11.66 -41.93
N ALA A 68 -11.21 12.10 -42.10
CA ALA A 68 -11.98 12.75 -41.03
C ALA A 68 -12.29 11.77 -39.87
N VAL A 69 -12.68 10.53 -40.17
CA VAL A 69 -12.88 9.50 -39.13
C VAL A 69 -11.57 9.17 -38.41
N SER A 70 -10.46 9.08 -39.14
CA SER A 70 -9.13 8.85 -38.56
C SER A 70 -8.66 10.02 -37.70
N SER A 71 -8.89 11.28 -38.11
CA SER A 71 -8.54 12.45 -37.32
C SER A 71 -9.40 12.60 -36.06
N VAL A 72 -10.69 12.26 -36.13
CA VAL A 72 -11.60 12.22 -34.98
C VAL A 72 -11.19 11.11 -34.00
N LEU A 73 -10.89 9.90 -34.49
CA LEU A 73 -10.37 8.81 -33.65
C LEU A 73 -9.06 9.20 -32.97
N LEU A 74 -8.14 9.81 -33.72
CA LEU A 74 -6.87 10.28 -33.18
C LEU A 74 -7.10 11.37 -32.14
N ALA A 75 -8.00 12.33 -32.38
CA ALA A 75 -8.37 13.35 -31.40
C ALA A 75 -9.00 12.75 -30.13
N ILE A 76 -9.85 11.73 -30.24
CA ILE A 76 -10.44 11.03 -29.09
C ILE A 76 -9.34 10.32 -28.29
N VAL A 77 -8.42 9.62 -28.95
CA VAL A 77 -7.26 8.99 -28.29
C VAL A 77 -6.36 10.06 -27.66
N THR A 78 -6.15 11.19 -28.33
CA THR A 78 -5.36 12.32 -27.83
C THR A 78 -5.97 12.91 -26.57
N VAL A 79 -7.27 13.20 -26.58
CA VAL A 79 -8.00 13.73 -25.42
C VAL A 79 -8.06 12.69 -24.30
N GLY A 80 -8.25 11.41 -24.64
CA GLY A 80 -8.26 10.30 -23.69
C GLY A 80 -6.92 10.15 -22.98
N ALA A 81 -5.83 10.14 -23.73
CA ALA A 81 -4.48 10.08 -23.19
C ALA A 81 -4.12 11.37 -22.43
N TYR A 82 -4.50 12.54 -22.91
CA TYR A 82 -4.33 13.82 -22.19
C TYR A 82 -5.04 13.76 -20.84
N LYS A 83 -6.31 13.33 -20.81
CA LYS A 83 -7.07 13.12 -19.57
C LYS A 83 -6.42 12.08 -18.67
N TYR A 84 -5.90 10.99 -19.23
CA TYR A 84 -5.17 9.96 -18.49
C TYR A 84 -3.87 10.51 -17.85
N PHE A 85 -3.11 11.33 -18.58
CA PHE A 85 -1.90 12.00 -18.04
C PHE A 85 -2.20 13.17 -17.09
N GLN A 86 -3.45 13.63 -17.05
CA GLN A 86 -3.95 14.57 -16.06
C GLN A 86 -4.74 13.90 -14.94
N GLN A 87 -4.91 12.58 -14.98
CA GLN A 87 -5.71 11.87 -14.01
C GLN A 87 -4.97 11.91 -12.68
N LYS A 88 -5.55 12.66 -11.74
CA LYS A 88 -5.03 12.84 -10.38
C LYS A 88 -5.06 11.49 -9.65
N ALA A 89 -4.27 11.36 -8.59
CA ALA A 89 -4.43 10.23 -7.68
C ALA A 89 -5.78 10.37 -6.97
N ASP A 90 -6.82 9.79 -7.57
CA ASP A 90 -8.15 9.75 -6.98
C ASP A 90 -8.17 8.72 -5.86
N GLY A 91 -8.68 9.09 -4.69
CA GLY A 91 -8.86 8.20 -3.54
C GLY A 91 -9.89 7.08 -3.77
N ASP A 92 -10.32 6.80 -5.00
CA ASP A 92 -11.24 5.71 -5.30
C ASP A 92 -10.56 4.34 -5.14
N TRP A 93 -10.48 3.88 -3.89
CA TRP A 93 -9.97 2.57 -3.51
C TRP A 93 -11.02 1.47 -3.73
N SER A 94 -12.31 1.78 -3.59
CA SER A 94 -13.42 0.85 -3.82
C SER A 94 -13.49 0.43 -5.28
N GLY A 95 -13.41 1.38 -6.21
CA GLY A 95 -13.35 1.07 -7.64
C GLY A 95 -12.09 0.27 -8.01
N ALA A 96 -10.95 0.57 -7.39
CA ALA A 96 -9.73 -0.22 -7.56
C ALA A 96 -9.88 -1.66 -7.05
N LEU A 97 -10.56 -1.83 -5.91
CA LEU A 97 -10.87 -3.14 -5.32
C LEU A 97 -11.78 -3.93 -6.24
N ASP A 98 -12.90 -3.35 -6.66
CA ASP A 98 -13.88 -3.97 -7.54
C ASP A 98 -13.30 -4.31 -8.90
N GLN A 99 -12.38 -3.49 -9.42
CA GLN A 99 -11.70 -3.77 -10.68
C GLN A 99 -10.80 -5.02 -10.56
N SER A 100 -10.06 -5.14 -9.45
CA SER A 100 -8.94 -6.08 -9.33
C SER A 100 -9.28 -7.37 -8.57
N PHE A 101 -10.31 -7.34 -7.73
CA PHE A 101 -10.68 -8.45 -6.84
C PHE A 101 -12.16 -8.82 -6.95
N ARG A 102 -12.49 -10.02 -6.50
CA ARG A 102 -13.86 -10.50 -6.26
C ARG A 102 -14.04 -10.66 -4.77
N THR A 103 -15.07 -10.05 -4.20
CA THR A 103 -15.42 -10.26 -2.80
C THR A 103 -15.81 -11.72 -2.57
N LEU A 104 -15.22 -12.34 -1.55
CA LEU A 104 -15.59 -13.68 -1.12
C LEU A 104 -16.84 -13.60 -0.23
N PRO A 105 -17.91 -14.34 -0.55
CA PRO A 105 -19.06 -14.43 0.32
C PRO A 105 -18.67 -14.91 1.71
N GLU A 106 -19.36 -14.43 2.74
CA GLU A 106 -19.08 -14.78 4.13
C GLU A 106 -19.00 -16.31 4.39
N PRO A 107 -19.91 -17.15 3.87
CA PRO A 107 -19.81 -18.60 4.05
C PRO A 107 -18.51 -19.18 3.46
N SER A 108 -18.10 -18.68 2.29
CA SER A 108 -16.85 -19.08 1.65
C SER A 108 -15.64 -18.59 2.43
N ALA A 109 -15.68 -17.37 2.97
CA ALA A 109 -14.62 -16.86 3.83
C ALA A 109 -14.48 -17.69 5.12
N GLN A 110 -15.58 -17.97 5.80
CA GLN A 110 -15.59 -18.79 7.02
C GLN A 110 -15.10 -20.23 6.77
N ALA A 111 -15.37 -20.79 5.60
CA ALA A 111 -14.89 -22.11 5.20
C ALA A 111 -13.38 -22.14 4.89
N ASN A 112 -12.80 -21.01 4.46
CA ASN A 112 -11.39 -20.92 4.04
C ASN A 112 -10.47 -20.32 5.09
N PHE A 113 -11.00 -19.59 6.07
CA PHE A 113 -10.21 -18.85 7.05
C PHE A 113 -10.64 -19.11 8.49
N LEU A 114 -9.66 -19.11 9.39
CA LEU A 114 -9.85 -19.05 10.83
C LEU A 114 -9.60 -17.61 11.27
N VAL A 115 -10.66 -16.90 11.62
CA VAL A 115 -10.60 -15.49 12.07
C VAL A 115 -10.45 -15.45 13.58
N SER A 116 -9.56 -14.59 14.07
CA SER A 116 -9.34 -14.38 15.50
C SER A 116 -10.61 -13.87 16.21
N PRO A 117 -10.93 -14.34 17.42
CA PRO A 117 -12.11 -13.86 18.16
C PRO A 117 -12.13 -12.34 18.30
N GLY A 118 -13.28 -11.72 18.01
CA GLY A 118 -13.47 -10.26 18.06
C GLY A 118 -12.92 -9.50 16.84
N ALA A 119 -12.25 -10.17 15.90
CA ALA A 119 -11.89 -9.56 14.62
C ALA A 119 -13.00 -9.82 13.58
N ARG A 120 -13.26 -8.81 12.74
CA ARG A 120 -14.11 -8.92 11.56
C ARG A 120 -13.29 -8.49 10.34
N LEU A 121 -13.28 -9.31 9.28
CA LEU A 121 -12.61 -9.00 8.03
C LEU A 121 -13.49 -9.35 6.83
N SER A 122 -13.48 -8.50 5.81
CA SER A 122 -13.88 -8.91 4.46
C SER A 122 -12.71 -9.49 3.71
N PHE A 123 -12.98 -10.53 2.93
CA PHE A 123 -11.97 -11.19 2.12
C PHE A 123 -12.27 -11.00 0.65
N HIS A 124 -11.21 -10.75 -0.11
CA HIS A 124 -11.28 -10.46 -1.54
C HIS A 124 -10.23 -11.32 -2.25
N GLN A 125 -10.63 -11.97 -3.33
CA GLN A 125 -9.77 -12.82 -4.15
C GLN A 125 -9.36 -12.09 -5.41
N ASN A 126 -8.05 -12.05 -5.72
CA ASN A 126 -7.59 -11.35 -6.91
C ASN A 126 -8.07 -12.05 -8.19
N LYS A 127 -8.47 -11.26 -9.20
CA LYS A 127 -8.99 -11.78 -10.47
C LYS A 127 -7.91 -12.37 -11.38
N HIS A 128 -6.67 -11.88 -11.29
CA HIS A 128 -5.54 -12.33 -12.11
C HIS A 128 -4.85 -13.56 -11.49
N ASN A 129 -4.67 -13.59 -10.17
CA ASN A 129 -4.21 -14.78 -9.44
C ASN A 129 -5.16 -15.09 -8.26
N PRO A 130 -6.05 -16.08 -8.39
CA PRO A 130 -6.96 -16.51 -7.31
C PRO A 130 -6.27 -17.02 -6.02
N GLY A 131 -4.98 -17.36 -6.08
CA GLY A 131 -4.14 -17.72 -4.95
C GLY A 131 -3.72 -16.51 -4.08
N VAL A 132 -3.81 -15.30 -4.60
CA VAL A 132 -3.58 -14.06 -3.86
C VAL A 132 -4.91 -13.51 -3.33
N LYS A 133 -4.99 -13.35 -2.01
CA LYS A 133 -6.20 -12.91 -1.30
C LYS A 133 -5.86 -11.71 -0.41
N LEU A 134 -6.81 -10.78 -0.31
CA LEU A 134 -6.73 -9.58 0.52
C LEU A 134 -7.84 -9.66 1.59
N GLY A 135 -7.46 -9.68 2.86
CA GLY A 135 -8.34 -9.51 4.00
C GLY A 135 -8.27 -8.07 4.50
N ILE A 136 -9.40 -7.38 4.61
CA ILE A 136 -9.48 -6.01 5.11
C ILE A 136 -10.27 -6.00 6.41
N GLN A 137 -9.68 -5.42 7.46
CA GLN A 137 -10.31 -5.27 8.76
C GLN A 137 -11.56 -4.36 8.71
N GLU A 138 -12.66 -4.82 9.32
CA GLU A 138 -13.94 -4.09 9.40
C GLU A 138 -14.30 -3.68 10.83
N SER A 139 -13.60 -4.21 11.84
CA SER A 139 -13.86 -3.94 13.25
C SER A 139 -12.70 -3.18 13.87
N THR A 140 -12.99 -2.21 14.74
CA THR A 140 -11.97 -1.51 15.54
C THR A 140 -11.43 -2.34 16.71
N THR A 141 -12.17 -3.36 17.14
CA THR A 141 -11.94 -4.16 18.36
C THR A 141 -10.53 -4.75 18.52
N PRO A 142 -9.93 -5.44 17.53
CA PRO A 142 -8.61 -6.04 17.73
C PRO A 142 -7.46 -5.01 17.74
N GLY A 143 -7.70 -3.76 17.34
CA GLY A 143 -6.67 -2.72 17.26
C GLY A 143 -5.50 -3.09 16.33
N PHE A 144 -4.34 -2.46 16.54
CA PHE A 144 -3.09 -2.94 15.97
C PHE A 144 -2.52 -4.08 16.84
N THR A 145 -2.09 -5.18 16.21
CA THR A 145 -1.54 -6.36 16.90
C THR A 145 -0.51 -7.04 16.01
N ILE A 146 0.44 -7.76 16.62
CA ILE A 146 1.36 -8.61 15.87
C ILE A 146 0.71 -9.94 15.44
N LYS A 147 -0.37 -10.36 16.11
CA LYS A 147 -1.08 -11.59 15.75
C LYS A 147 -1.79 -11.44 14.41
N PHE A 148 -1.79 -12.52 13.63
CA PHE A 148 -2.61 -12.60 12.44
C PHE A 148 -4.10 -12.61 12.83
N LEU A 149 -4.84 -11.64 12.30
CA LEU A 149 -6.28 -11.57 12.51
C LEU A 149 -7.04 -12.69 11.78
N ALA A 150 -6.42 -13.30 10.77
CA ALA A 150 -6.96 -14.45 10.07
C ALA A 150 -5.84 -15.39 9.60
N LEU A 151 -6.13 -16.69 9.58
CA LEU A 151 -5.25 -17.74 9.07
C LEU A 151 -5.99 -18.57 8.02
N PRO A 152 -5.37 -18.97 6.90
CA PRO A 152 -5.92 -19.97 6.00
C PRO A 152 -6.16 -21.30 6.72
N ARG A 153 -7.34 -21.90 6.50
CA ARG A 153 -7.63 -23.27 6.95
C ARG A 153 -6.93 -24.28 6.05
N SER A 154 -6.42 -25.36 6.63
CA SER A 154 -5.99 -26.55 5.89
C SER A 154 -7.17 -27.48 5.64
N ASN A 155 -7.16 -28.20 4.51
CA ASN A 155 -8.13 -29.26 4.22
C ASN A 155 -7.93 -30.49 5.14
N THR A 156 -6.85 -30.56 5.92
CA THR A 156 -6.67 -31.57 6.97
C THR A 156 -7.24 -31.05 8.27
N PHE A 157 -8.36 -31.65 8.70
CA PHE A 157 -9.27 -31.24 9.78
C PHE A 157 -8.68 -31.00 11.19
N LYS A 158 -7.35 -30.99 11.39
CA LYS A 158 -6.71 -30.81 12.71
C LYS A 158 -5.39 -30.05 12.72
N THR A 159 -4.95 -29.49 11.60
CA THR A 159 -3.68 -28.74 11.55
C THR A 159 -3.87 -27.40 10.87
N VAL A 160 -3.70 -26.32 11.62
CA VAL A 160 -3.25 -25.06 11.02
C VAL A 160 -1.89 -25.40 10.41
N THR A 161 -1.71 -25.09 9.14
CA THR A 161 -0.45 -25.37 8.43
C THR A 161 0.69 -24.60 9.07
N SER A 162 1.91 -25.13 8.93
CA SER A 162 3.20 -24.46 9.17
C SER A 162 3.41 -23.28 8.21
N GLN A 163 2.47 -22.34 8.19
CA GLN A 163 2.52 -21.16 7.34
C GLN A 163 3.47 -20.17 7.97
N SER A 164 4.53 -19.86 7.22
CA SER A 164 5.38 -18.72 7.51
C SER A 164 4.60 -17.46 7.16
N GLY A 165 4.78 -16.43 7.98
CA GLY A 165 4.18 -15.14 7.76
C GLY A 165 4.99 -14.04 8.39
N ILE A 166 4.70 -12.81 7.96
CA ILE A 166 5.36 -11.59 8.41
C ILE A 166 4.33 -10.55 8.82
N ALA A 167 4.59 -9.84 9.92
CA ALA A 167 3.80 -8.67 10.31
C ALA A 167 4.70 -7.42 10.25
N PHE A 168 4.26 -6.42 9.49
CA PHE A 168 4.99 -5.18 9.28
C PHE A 168 4.61 -4.12 10.33
N ASN A 169 5.62 -3.52 10.94
CA ASN A 169 5.50 -2.33 11.79
C ASN A 169 5.90 -1.09 11.00
N ALA A 170 5.02 -0.10 10.95
CA ALA A 170 5.26 1.18 10.30
C ALA A 170 6.11 2.09 11.21
N LEU A 171 7.24 2.56 10.68
CA LEU A 171 8.22 3.38 11.39
C LEU A 171 8.11 4.85 11.00
N LEU A 172 8.03 5.72 12.01
CA LEU A 172 8.15 7.16 11.79
C LEU A 172 9.52 7.51 11.18
N PRO A 173 9.59 8.53 10.31
CA PRO A 173 10.86 9.10 9.90
C PRO A 173 11.64 9.60 11.12
N ALA A 174 12.76 8.95 11.45
CA ALA A 174 13.59 9.33 12.58
C ALA A 174 15.08 9.10 12.26
N ALA A 175 15.93 10.03 12.69
CA ALA A 175 17.39 9.94 12.56
C ALA A 175 18.02 8.96 13.56
N GLN A 176 17.30 8.65 14.65
CA GLN A 176 17.81 7.85 15.76
C GLN A 176 17.88 6.37 15.41
N THR A 177 18.83 5.66 16.02
CA THR A 177 19.05 4.20 15.86
C THR A 177 18.10 3.29 16.64
N LEU A 178 17.14 3.87 17.34
CA LEU A 178 16.12 3.14 18.09
C LEU A 178 14.76 3.30 17.42
N ILE A 179 14.01 2.21 17.35
CA ILE A 179 12.63 2.26 16.85
C ILE A 179 11.80 3.10 17.83
N SER A 180 11.33 4.24 17.34
CA SER A 180 10.44 5.12 18.11
C SER A 180 9.16 4.38 18.47
N GLN A 181 8.90 4.24 19.77
CA GLN A 181 7.64 3.71 20.29
C GLN A 181 6.58 4.82 20.41
N ASN A 182 6.66 5.86 19.58
CA ASN A 182 5.73 6.98 19.68
C ASN A 182 4.50 6.79 18.79
N SER A 183 4.53 5.86 17.82
CA SER A 183 3.32 5.53 17.05
C SER A 183 2.40 4.58 17.83
N ASN A 184 1.10 4.76 17.64
CA ASN A 184 0.05 3.89 18.21
C ASN A 184 0.28 2.40 17.86
N GLN A 185 0.63 2.10 16.61
CA GLN A 185 0.95 0.75 16.16
C GLN A 185 2.19 0.20 16.89
N SER A 186 3.32 0.92 16.84
CA SER A 186 4.57 0.44 17.44
C SER A 186 4.38 0.12 18.92
N ARG A 187 3.64 0.96 19.66
CA ARG A 187 3.36 0.71 21.08
C ARG A 187 2.59 -0.58 21.32
N LEU A 188 1.50 -0.80 20.58
CA LEU A 188 0.70 -2.01 20.72
C LEU A 188 1.52 -3.25 20.31
N PHE A 189 2.25 -3.14 19.20
CA PHE A 189 3.11 -4.19 18.67
C PHE A 189 4.22 -4.60 19.67
N PHE A 190 4.98 -3.63 20.20
CA PHE A 190 6.04 -3.91 21.17
C PHE A 190 5.53 -4.28 22.56
N ARG A 191 4.36 -3.78 22.99
CA ARG A 191 3.72 -4.23 24.22
C ARG A 191 3.41 -5.72 24.14
N GLU A 192 2.87 -6.18 23.01
CA GLU A 192 2.57 -7.59 22.81
C GLU A 192 3.86 -8.44 22.76
N LEU A 193 4.89 -8.00 22.03
CA LEU A 193 6.19 -8.71 22.02
C LEU A 193 6.79 -8.92 23.40
N VAL A 194 6.66 -7.92 24.29
CA VAL A 194 7.19 -8.04 25.65
C VAL A 194 6.37 -8.91 26.55
N SER A 195 5.05 -8.94 26.36
CA SER A 195 4.23 -9.96 27.02
C SER A 195 4.63 -11.38 26.65
N LEU A 196 5.32 -11.57 25.51
CA LEU A 196 5.83 -12.86 25.02
C LEU A 196 7.29 -13.13 25.43
N GLY A 197 7.89 -12.27 26.25
CA GLY A 197 9.29 -12.40 26.67
C GLY A 197 10.32 -12.10 25.57
N GLN A 198 9.90 -11.54 24.43
CA GLN A 198 10.78 -11.20 23.30
C GLN A 198 11.41 -9.81 23.50
N MET A 199 12.15 -9.63 24.60
CA MET A 199 12.83 -8.37 24.93
C MET A 199 13.96 -8.05 23.94
N GLU A 200 14.57 -9.07 23.31
CA GLU A 200 15.61 -8.89 22.29
C GLU A 200 15.10 -8.20 21.01
N CYS A 201 13.78 -8.17 20.78
CA CYS A 201 13.18 -7.40 19.68
C CYS A 201 12.97 -5.92 20.01
N ARG A 202 13.02 -5.52 21.30
CA ARG A 202 12.97 -4.10 21.72
C ARG A 202 14.31 -3.40 21.50
N SER A 203 15.39 -4.14 21.66
CA SER A 203 16.76 -3.66 21.56
C SER A 203 17.52 -4.68 20.74
N VAL A 204 17.71 -4.34 19.47
CA VAL A 204 18.54 -5.00 18.46
C VAL A 204 19.47 -6.07 19.07
N PRO A 205 19.26 -7.37 18.77
CA PRO A 205 20.25 -8.38 19.14
C PRO A 205 21.58 -7.97 18.51
N ARG A 206 22.66 -8.07 19.28
CA ARG A 206 24.06 -7.72 18.93
C ARG A 206 24.63 -8.42 17.68
N ARG A 207 23.83 -8.99 16.79
CA ARG A 207 24.28 -9.61 15.54
C ARG A 207 23.75 -8.94 14.26
N HIS A 208 22.69 -8.13 14.29
CA HIS A 208 22.25 -7.35 13.13
C HIS A 208 21.85 -5.93 13.53
N ILE A 209 22.82 -5.01 13.53
CA ILE A 209 22.60 -3.56 13.68
C ILE A 209 21.64 -3.12 12.57
N VAL A 210 20.38 -2.83 12.91
CA VAL A 210 19.46 -2.14 12.00
C VAL A 210 20.00 -0.71 11.86
N LYS A 211 20.82 -0.46 10.84
CA LYS A 211 21.38 0.87 10.55
C LYS A 211 20.26 1.83 10.22
N LEU A 212 19.85 2.64 11.18
CA LEU A 212 19.02 3.82 10.89
C LEU A 212 19.92 4.95 10.36
N PRO A 213 19.34 5.90 9.61
CA PRO A 213 17.91 6.01 9.30
C PRO A 213 17.44 4.99 8.25
N PHE A 214 16.16 4.60 8.30
CA PHE A 214 15.51 3.92 7.18
C PHE A 214 15.33 4.96 6.07
N GLY A 215 15.77 4.65 4.86
CA GLY A 215 15.45 5.43 3.67
C GLY A 215 13.94 5.42 3.38
N PRO A 216 13.43 6.38 2.58
CA PRO A 216 12.02 6.37 2.17
C PRO A 216 11.68 5.04 1.50
N THR A 217 10.50 4.47 1.82
CA THR A 217 10.01 3.17 1.31
C THR A 217 10.87 1.96 1.69
N GLU A 218 11.92 2.13 2.50
CA GLU A 218 12.80 1.03 2.88
C GLU A 218 12.06 0.03 3.76
N VAL A 219 12.32 -1.25 3.49
CA VAL A 219 11.76 -2.40 4.21
C VAL A 219 12.90 -3.30 4.67
N ARG A 220 12.80 -3.80 5.90
CA ARG A 220 13.71 -4.81 6.46
C ARG A 220 12.92 -5.81 7.28
N SER A 221 13.38 -7.05 7.37
CA SER A 221 12.76 -8.06 8.23
C SER A 221 13.75 -8.73 9.17
N THR A 222 13.24 -9.23 10.30
CA THR A 222 14.00 -10.03 11.27
C THR A 222 13.16 -11.25 11.66
N LYS A 223 13.79 -12.41 11.79
CA LYS A 223 13.14 -13.63 12.27
C LYS A 223 12.78 -13.52 13.76
N LEU A 224 11.59 -13.97 14.11
CA LEU A 224 11.10 -14.09 15.48
C LEU A 224 11.30 -15.50 16.03
N SER A 225 11.79 -15.57 17.26
CA SER A 225 11.90 -16.83 18.01
C SER A 225 10.66 -17.11 18.88
N ILE A 226 9.50 -16.51 18.57
CA ILE A 226 8.25 -16.72 19.34
C ILE A 226 7.80 -18.18 19.29
N LYS A 227 8.03 -18.85 18.15
CA LYS A 227 7.68 -20.27 17.97
C LYS A 227 8.50 -21.18 18.89
N ASP A 228 9.64 -20.73 19.39
CA ASP A 228 10.53 -21.49 20.28
C ASP A 228 10.12 -21.39 21.76
N SER A 229 9.15 -20.54 22.10
CA SER A 229 8.70 -20.36 23.48
C SER A 229 8.13 -21.67 24.06
N PRO A 230 8.68 -22.22 25.15
CA PRO A 230 8.21 -23.48 25.74
C PRO A 230 6.86 -23.33 26.46
N THR A 231 6.45 -22.10 26.79
CA THR A 231 5.25 -21.81 27.59
C THR A 231 4.00 -21.54 26.75
N MET A 232 4.12 -21.43 25.42
CA MET A 232 2.97 -21.21 24.53
C MET A 232 2.44 -22.50 23.91
N THR A 233 1.12 -22.64 23.88
CA THR A 233 0.46 -23.74 23.16
C THR A 233 0.64 -23.62 21.65
N HIS A 234 0.70 -24.75 20.95
CA HIS A 234 0.88 -24.78 19.48
C HIS A 234 -0.13 -23.91 18.71
N PRO A 235 -1.45 -23.96 18.99
CA PRO A 235 -2.42 -23.13 18.27
C PRO A 235 -2.19 -21.63 18.48
N LYS A 236 -1.70 -21.24 19.67
CA LYS A 236 -1.39 -19.85 19.97
C LYS A 236 -0.15 -19.40 19.21
N LYS A 237 0.86 -20.26 19.05
CA LYS A 237 2.10 -19.96 18.30
C LYS A 237 1.83 -19.65 16.83
N GLU A 238 0.89 -20.34 16.20
CA GLU A 238 0.55 -20.16 14.78
C GLU A 238 -0.14 -18.83 14.48
N SER A 239 -0.77 -18.22 15.50
CA SER A 239 -1.32 -16.87 15.37
C SER A 239 -0.24 -15.79 15.27
N PHE A 240 1.03 -16.11 15.54
CA PHE A 240 2.14 -15.15 15.44
C PHE A 240 2.96 -15.35 14.17
N PRO A 241 3.49 -14.26 13.60
CA PRO A 241 4.37 -14.31 12.45
C PRO A 241 5.72 -14.98 12.81
N GLU A 242 6.36 -15.52 11.78
CA GLU A 242 7.74 -15.99 11.87
C GLU A 242 8.75 -14.83 11.69
N TYR A 243 8.32 -13.74 11.05
CA TYR A 243 9.14 -12.56 10.82
C TYR A 243 8.44 -11.28 11.29
N ILE A 244 9.20 -10.34 11.83
CA ILE A 244 8.76 -8.94 11.94
C ILE A 244 9.37 -8.18 10.79
N GLY A 245 8.51 -7.49 10.06
CA GLY A 245 8.92 -6.49 9.10
C GLY A 245 8.91 -5.09 9.70
N HIS A 246 9.79 -4.23 9.22
CA HIS A 246 9.82 -2.81 9.51
C HIS A 246 9.81 -2.05 8.19
N VAL A 247 8.94 -1.06 8.09
CA VAL A 247 8.75 -0.29 6.86
C VAL A 247 8.62 1.20 7.16
N ARG A 248 9.28 2.04 6.37
CA ARG A 248 9.05 3.49 6.35
C ARG A 248 8.06 3.85 5.24
N GLY A 249 6.86 4.26 5.62
CA GLY A 249 5.81 4.71 4.71
C GLY A 249 5.81 6.23 4.54
N PRO A 250 4.79 6.81 3.89
CA PRO A 250 4.67 8.26 3.72
C PRO A 250 4.15 8.96 4.97
N ARG A 251 4.71 10.12 5.29
CA ARG A 251 4.11 11.09 6.22
C ARG A 251 3.86 12.41 5.52
N LEU A 252 2.69 13.02 5.72
CA LEU A 252 2.29 14.25 5.00
C LEU A 252 3.31 15.39 5.15
N GLU A 253 3.90 15.54 6.34
CA GLU A 253 4.94 16.54 6.64
C GLU A 253 6.22 16.41 5.78
N GLU A 254 6.44 15.28 5.12
CA GLU A 254 7.59 15.05 4.23
C GLU A 254 7.38 15.62 2.82
N PHE A 255 6.20 16.13 2.51
CA PHE A 255 5.85 16.64 1.19
C PHE A 255 5.54 18.13 1.25
N SER A 256 5.93 18.84 0.20
CA SER A 256 5.64 20.25 0.00
C SER A 256 5.20 20.47 -1.44
N GLY A 257 4.31 21.44 -1.66
CA GLY A 257 3.73 21.72 -2.97
C GLY A 257 2.22 21.95 -2.90
N GLU A 258 1.58 21.90 -4.06
CA GLU A 258 0.12 21.95 -4.15
C GLU A 258 -0.50 20.64 -3.67
N ASP A 259 -1.73 20.73 -3.13
CA ASP A 259 -2.46 19.59 -2.56
C ASP A 259 -2.52 18.38 -3.50
N ASP A 260 -2.70 18.61 -4.80
CA ASP A 260 -2.75 17.54 -5.82
C ASP A 260 -1.40 16.83 -6.00
N GLU A 261 -0.28 17.58 -5.94
CA GLU A 261 1.07 17.02 -6.05
C GLU A 261 1.41 16.22 -4.80
N VAL A 262 1.09 16.78 -3.62
CA VAL A 262 1.27 16.11 -2.33
C VAL A 262 0.48 14.81 -2.27
N ALA A 263 -0.80 14.82 -2.69
CA ALA A 263 -1.63 13.62 -2.72
C ALA A 263 -1.05 12.53 -3.66
N HIS A 264 -0.58 12.92 -4.84
CA HIS A 264 0.03 11.99 -5.80
C HIS A 264 1.32 11.37 -5.26
N ASP A 265 2.20 12.18 -4.67
CA ASP A 265 3.46 11.73 -4.09
C ASP A 265 3.24 10.84 -2.87
N TYR A 266 2.30 11.21 -2.00
CA TYR A 266 1.90 10.42 -0.84
C TYR A 266 1.40 9.04 -1.27
N TYR A 267 0.52 8.99 -2.27
CA TYR A 267 0.02 7.75 -2.87
C TYR A 267 1.16 6.89 -3.44
N ASN A 268 2.08 7.48 -4.21
CA ASN A 268 3.19 6.74 -4.82
C ASN A 268 4.14 6.17 -3.78
N ARG A 269 4.46 6.94 -2.73
CA ARG A 269 5.29 6.47 -1.62
C ARG A 269 4.61 5.35 -0.85
N ALA A 270 3.30 5.45 -0.59
CA ALA A 270 2.53 4.34 -0.01
C ALA A 270 2.60 3.10 -0.90
N LEU A 271 2.40 3.25 -2.21
CA LEU A 271 2.41 2.17 -3.18
C LEU A 271 3.75 1.43 -3.17
N PHE A 272 4.87 2.16 -3.27
CA PHE A 272 6.19 1.55 -3.25
C PHE A 272 6.51 0.90 -1.91
N ALA A 273 6.12 1.51 -0.78
CA ALA A 273 6.31 0.90 0.53
C ALA A 273 5.54 -0.43 0.65
N TYR A 274 4.29 -0.49 0.18
CA TYR A 274 3.52 -1.74 0.18
C TYR A 274 4.10 -2.78 -0.78
N GLU A 275 4.53 -2.38 -1.99
CA GLU A 275 5.20 -3.29 -2.92
C GLU A 275 6.46 -3.89 -2.30
N ASN A 276 7.30 -3.08 -1.64
CA ASN A 276 8.51 -3.54 -0.98
C ASN A 276 8.19 -4.47 0.21
N CYS A 277 7.10 -4.23 0.95
CA CYS A 277 6.63 -5.15 1.99
C CYS A 277 6.25 -6.53 1.41
N LEU A 278 5.53 -6.53 0.29
CA LEU A 278 5.11 -7.77 -0.37
C LEU A 278 6.32 -8.51 -0.96
N GLU A 279 7.27 -7.80 -1.56
CA GLU A 279 8.51 -8.37 -2.09
C GLU A 279 9.36 -9.00 -0.97
N GLU A 280 9.58 -8.28 0.14
CA GLU A 280 10.30 -8.83 1.29
C GLU A 280 9.61 -10.08 1.85
N ALA A 281 8.28 -10.07 1.98
CA ALA A 281 7.53 -11.24 2.44
C ALA A 281 7.72 -12.45 1.53
N ILE A 282 7.65 -12.25 0.21
CA ILE A 282 7.83 -13.31 -0.79
C ILE A 282 9.26 -13.86 -0.74
N ASN A 283 10.27 -12.98 -0.61
CA ASN A 283 11.67 -13.37 -0.49
C ASN A 283 11.94 -14.23 0.76
N GLN A 284 11.24 -13.94 1.86
CA GLN A 284 11.28 -14.75 3.08
C GLN A 284 10.41 -16.02 3.02
N GLY A 285 9.78 -16.33 1.87
CA GLY A 285 8.90 -17.49 1.71
C GLY A 285 7.61 -17.42 2.54
N CYS A 286 7.16 -16.20 2.89
CA CYS A 286 5.95 -16.01 3.68
C CYS A 286 4.69 -16.19 2.82
N SER A 287 3.68 -16.80 3.42
CA SER A 287 2.35 -17.04 2.82
C SER A 287 1.26 -16.14 3.42
N ILE A 288 1.55 -15.47 4.54
CA ILE A 288 0.67 -14.52 5.21
C ILE A 288 1.46 -13.23 5.48
N VAL A 289 0.86 -12.10 5.15
CA VAL A 289 1.45 -10.78 5.32
C VAL A 289 0.45 -9.90 6.05
N SER A 290 0.81 -9.35 7.21
CA SER A 290 0.01 -8.35 7.90
C SER A 290 0.66 -6.98 7.73
N VAL A 291 -0.09 -6.00 7.22
CA VAL A 291 0.37 -4.64 6.98
C VAL A 291 -0.56 -3.62 7.64
N PRO A 292 -0.03 -2.53 8.22
CA PRO A 292 -0.85 -1.43 8.70
C PRO A 292 -1.30 -0.53 7.55
N LEU A 293 -2.40 0.18 7.74
CA LEU A 293 -2.68 1.38 6.95
C LEU A 293 -1.75 2.51 7.41
N PHE A 294 -0.84 2.99 6.57
CA PHE A 294 0.17 3.99 6.97
C PHE A 294 -0.44 5.28 7.54
N SER A 295 -1.51 5.77 6.92
CA SER A 295 -2.22 6.95 7.41
C SER A 295 -2.72 6.77 8.84
N SER A 296 -3.26 5.59 9.18
CA SER A 296 -3.75 5.22 10.51
C SER A 296 -2.64 5.08 11.55
N VAL A 297 -1.37 5.15 11.14
CA VAL A 297 -0.20 5.15 12.03
C VAL A 297 0.41 6.55 12.15
N TYR A 298 0.54 7.27 11.04
CA TYR A 298 1.33 8.51 11.00
C TYR A 298 0.51 9.79 11.11
N GLU A 299 -0.72 9.80 10.60
CA GLU A 299 -1.53 11.02 10.46
C GLU A 299 -2.54 11.20 11.60
N LEU A 300 -2.55 10.28 12.56
CA LEU A 300 -3.34 10.39 13.77
C LEU A 300 -2.55 11.11 14.85
N GLU A 301 -3.24 11.97 15.59
CA GLU A 301 -2.65 12.64 16.76
C GLU A 301 -2.10 11.62 17.76
N HIS A 302 -0.98 11.95 18.40
CA HIS A 302 -0.28 11.05 19.33
C HIS A 302 -1.16 10.55 20.50
N ARG A 303 -2.18 11.32 20.90
CA ARG A 303 -3.17 10.93 21.92
C ARG A 303 -4.14 9.82 21.49
N ASN A 304 -4.22 9.53 20.19
CA ASN A 304 -5.11 8.51 19.62
C ASN A 304 -4.42 7.15 19.60
N GLU A 305 -4.13 6.62 20.81
CA GLU A 305 -3.41 5.36 20.98
C GLU A 305 -4.23 4.14 20.55
N GLN A 306 -5.55 4.23 20.70
CA GLN A 306 -6.53 3.21 20.33
C GLN A 306 -7.71 3.86 19.62
N PRO A 307 -8.38 3.13 18.71
CA PRO A 307 -9.58 3.63 18.06
C PRO A 307 -10.69 3.84 19.09
N THR A 308 -11.33 5.01 19.04
CA THR A 308 -12.50 5.30 19.86
C THR A 308 -13.76 4.87 19.11
N PRO A 309 -14.64 4.04 19.69
CA PRO A 309 -15.90 3.67 19.05
C PRO A 309 -16.70 4.93 18.65
N ASN A 310 -17.29 4.91 17.46
CA ASN A 310 -18.10 6.01 16.89
C ASN A 310 -17.37 7.34 16.67
N ARG A 311 -16.03 7.36 16.73
CA ARG A 311 -15.24 8.54 16.40
C ARG A 311 -14.91 8.56 14.91
N ASN A 312 -15.30 9.64 14.24
CA ASN A 312 -14.84 9.94 12.89
C ASN A 312 -13.50 10.67 12.96
N TYR A 313 -12.45 10.05 12.42
CA TYR A 313 -11.14 10.66 12.30
C TYR A 313 -11.09 11.54 11.05
N SER A 314 -10.52 12.74 11.18
CA SER A 314 -10.29 13.66 10.06
C SER A 314 -9.00 13.28 9.34
N TRP A 315 -9.04 13.17 8.01
CA TRP A 315 -7.89 12.82 7.19
C TRP A 315 -7.56 13.95 6.24
N ILE A 316 -6.39 14.54 6.41
CA ILE A 316 -5.89 15.58 5.51
C ILE A 316 -5.66 14.93 4.13
N LEU A 317 -6.14 15.59 3.07
CA LEU A 317 -6.02 15.14 1.68
C LEU A 317 -6.54 13.72 1.41
N ASP A 318 -7.49 13.23 2.21
CA ASP A 318 -8.03 11.86 2.12
C ASP A 318 -6.94 10.78 2.07
N CYS A 319 -5.82 11.02 2.76
CA CYS A 319 -4.62 10.17 2.73
C CYS A 319 -4.90 8.70 3.06
N HIS A 320 -5.92 8.43 3.88
CA HIS A 320 -6.39 7.08 4.17
C HIS A 320 -6.90 6.33 2.94
N GLN A 321 -7.68 7.00 2.09
CA GLN A 321 -8.17 6.41 0.85
C GLN A 321 -7.03 6.17 -0.13
N LEU A 322 -6.08 7.10 -0.21
CA LEU A 322 -4.87 6.97 -1.01
C LEU A 322 -4.05 5.74 -0.57
N CYS A 323 -3.83 5.55 0.73
CA CYS A 323 -3.12 4.38 1.25
C CYS A 323 -3.86 3.07 0.96
N LYS A 324 -5.20 3.02 1.11
CA LYS A 324 -5.98 1.82 0.80
C LYS A 324 -5.86 1.46 -0.67
N LYS A 325 -6.02 2.44 -1.55
CA LYS A 325 -5.86 2.26 -3.01
C LYS A 325 -4.46 1.79 -3.36
N ALA A 326 -3.44 2.40 -2.75
CA ALA A 326 -2.05 2.02 -2.95
C ALA A 326 -1.79 0.55 -2.56
N LEU A 327 -2.32 0.09 -1.43
CA LEU A 327 -2.22 -1.32 -1.04
C LEU A 327 -2.92 -2.23 -2.04
N ILE A 328 -4.16 -1.93 -2.43
CA ILE A 328 -4.94 -2.74 -3.38
C ILE A 328 -4.17 -2.90 -4.69
N LYS A 329 -3.61 -1.81 -5.21
CA LYS A 329 -2.80 -1.83 -6.43
C LYS A 329 -1.47 -2.56 -6.26
N ALA A 330 -0.81 -2.44 -5.10
CA ALA A 330 0.38 -3.22 -4.80
C ALA A 330 0.09 -4.73 -4.83
N VAL A 331 -1.00 -5.16 -4.18
CA VAL A 331 -1.40 -6.57 -4.14
C VAL A 331 -1.80 -7.07 -5.53
N ASP A 332 -2.56 -6.30 -6.30
CA ASP A 332 -2.92 -6.67 -7.68
C ASP A 332 -1.70 -6.77 -8.58
N LYS A 333 -0.75 -5.84 -8.47
CA LYS A 333 0.51 -5.90 -9.22
C LYS A 333 1.30 -7.16 -8.88
N THR A 334 1.45 -7.48 -7.59
CA THR A 334 2.12 -8.71 -7.14
C THR A 334 1.43 -9.96 -7.68
N ALA A 335 0.09 -9.97 -7.71
CA ALA A 335 -0.70 -11.06 -8.29
C ALA A 335 -0.50 -11.21 -9.80
N ARG A 336 -0.49 -10.11 -10.56
CA ARG A 336 -0.24 -10.11 -12.01
C ARG A 336 1.17 -10.59 -12.36
N SER A 337 2.17 -10.20 -11.56
CA SER A 337 3.55 -10.67 -11.74
C SER A 337 3.72 -12.17 -11.45
N ASN A 338 2.76 -12.80 -10.77
CA ASN A 338 2.81 -14.21 -10.37
C ASN A 338 1.46 -14.91 -10.62
N PRO A 339 1.00 -15.08 -11.87
CA PRO A 339 -0.40 -15.44 -12.15
C PRO A 339 -0.83 -16.81 -11.61
N HIS A 340 0.11 -17.76 -11.43
CA HIS A 340 -0.22 -19.15 -11.06
C HIS A 340 0.67 -19.76 -9.97
N SER A 341 1.78 -19.11 -9.60
CA SER A 341 2.78 -19.67 -8.69
C SER A 341 2.59 -19.24 -7.24
N LEU A 342 2.05 -18.04 -7.01
CA LEU A 342 2.03 -17.42 -5.69
C LEU A 342 0.70 -17.70 -4.95
N ARG A 343 0.82 -18.11 -3.69
CA ARG A 343 -0.29 -18.19 -2.73
C ARG A 343 0.02 -17.26 -1.57
N LEU A 344 -0.75 -16.20 -1.43
CA LEU A 344 -0.48 -15.13 -0.46
C LEU A 344 -1.78 -14.61 0.14
N LEU A 345 -1.86 -14.55 1.47
CA LEU A 345 -2.89 -13.81 2.18
C LEU A 345 -2.30 -12.50 2.69
N VAL A 346 -2.81 -11.38 2.21
CA VAL A 346 -2.46 -10.04 2.70
C VAL A 346 -3.57 -9.56 3.62
N LEU A 347 -3.24 -9.14 4.84
CA LEU A 347 -4.15 -8.64 5.85
C LEU A 347 -3.87 -7.16 6.08
N LEU A 348 -4.85 -6.31 5.75
CA LEU A 348 -4.81 -4.89 6.08
C LEU A 348 -5.35 -4.68 7.50
N GLN A 349 -4.47 -4.19 8.37
CA GLN A 349 -4.81 -3.68 9.70
C GLN A 349 -5.16 -2.20 9.60
N ASP A 350 -6.44 -1.88 9.71
CA ASP A 350 -6.95 -0.51 9.74
C ASP A 350 -7.99 -0.32 10.85
N PRO A 351 -7.56 -0.25 12.11
CA PRO A 351 -8.47 -0.11 13.24
C PRO A 351 -9.11 1.28 13.35
N PHE A 352 -8.65 2.29 12.59
CA PHE A 352 -9.10 3.68 12.71
C PHE A 352 -10.00 4.16 11.57
N ALA A 353 -9.91 3.54 10.39
CA ALA A 353 -10.82 3.79 9.27
C ALA A 353 -11.39 2.47 8.72
N PRO A 354 -12.05 1.63 9.55
CA PRO A 354 -12.64 0.38 9.06
C PRO A 354 -13.62 0.63 7.90
N LEU A 355 -13.87 -0.39 7.08
CA LEU A 355 -14.67 -0.37 5.84
C LEU A 355 -16.16 0.04 5.97
N ALA A 356 -16.60 0.58 7.12
CA ALA A 356 -18.00 0.80 7.51
C ALA A 356 -18.94 1.23 6.36
#